data_AF-A0A7Y0X6J4-F1
#
_entry.id   AF-A0A7Y0X6J4-F1
#
_cell.length_a   1.000
_cell.length_b   1.000
_cell.length_c   1.000
_cell.angle_alpha   90.00
_cell.angle_beta   90.00
_cell.angle_gamma   90.00
#
_symmetry.space_group_name_H-M   'P 1'
#
loop_
_entity.id
_entity.type
_entity.pdbx_description
1 polymer ?
#
loop_
_entity_poly.entity_id
_entity_poly.type
_entity_poly.pdbx_seq_one_letter_code
_entity_poly.pdbx_strand_id
1 'polypeptide(L)' 'ALESVTLLENAASTLPLTNVRTLLVTGPAATDKTMQMGGWSIDWQGKEGAKAPGATVLEGLQKGAPQGVKVAYADP' A
#
# COMPACT_ATOMS: atom_id res chain seq x y z
N ALA A 1 10.71 7.47 -0.36
CA ALA A 1 9.51 6.80 0.20
C ALA A 1 9.83 6.06 1.50
N LEU A 2 10.82 5.15 1.52
CA LEU A 2 11.10 4.39 2.76
C LEU A 2 11.49 5.28 3.95
N GLU A 3 12.30 6.31 3.73
CA GLU A 3 12.77 7.21 4.79
C GLU A 3 11.74 8.27 5.22
N SER A 4 10.63 8.41 4.49
CA SER A 4 9.59 9.40 4.81
C SER A 4 8.46 8.83 5.66
N VAL A 5 8.46 7.53 5.95
CA VAL A 5 7.43 6.90 6.79
C VAL A 5 7.75 7.14 8.25
N THR A 6 6.80 7.67 9.02
CA THR A 6 6.90 7.85 10.47
C THR A 6 5.99 6.85 11.19
N LEU A 7 6.57 6.01 12.05
CA LEU A 7 5.82 5.05 12.87
C LEU A 7 5.21 5.77 14.08
N LEU A 8 3.89 6.02 14.03
CA LEU A 8 3.17 6.71 15.11
C LEU A 8 2.80 5.78 16.26
N GLU A 9 2.44 4.53 15.96
CA GLU A 9 2.03 3.52 16.93
C GLU A 9 2.54 2.13 16.53
N ASN A 10 2.97 1.33 17.51
CA ASN A 10 3.35 -0.07 17.32
C ASN A 10 3.02 -0.92 18.56
N ALA A 11 1.73 -1.04 18.87
CA ALA A 11 1.27 -1.83 20.00
C ALA A 11 1.72 -3.30 19.87
N ALA A 12 2.11 -3.91 20.99
CA ALA A 12 2.59 -5.30 21.07
C ALA A 12 3.72 -5.66 20.09
N SER A 13 4.49 -4.67 19.62
CA SER A 13 5.53 -4.88 18.60
C SER A 13 5.00 -5.58 17.34
N THR A 14 3.79 -5.21 16.91
CA THR A 14 3.10 -5.81 15.75
C THR A 14 3.93 -5.72 14.47
N LEU A 15 4.63 -4.60 14.27
CA LEU A 15 5.58 -4.41 13.18
C LEU A 15 7.02 -4.67 13.64
N PRO A 16 7.88 -5.30 12.80
CA PRO A 16 7.57 -5.79 11.44
C PRO A 16 6.69 -7.04 11.46
N LEU A 17 5.89 -7.22 10.41
CA LEU A 17 5.05 -8.41 10.26
C LEU A 17 5.94 -9.66 10.08
N THR A 18 5.93 -10.56 11.06
CA THR A 18 6.71 -11.81 11.04
C THR A 18 5.79 -13.04 11.02
N ASN A 19 6.26 -14.14 10.45
CA ASN A 19 5.55 -15.44 10.38
C ASN A 19 4.16 -15.39 9.72
N VAL A 20 3.95 -14.45 8.78
CA VAL A 20 2.69 -14.30 8.06
C VAL A 20 2.56 -15.34 6.95
N ARG A 21 1.54 -16.20 7.01
CA ARG A 21 1.19 -17.11 5.90
C ARG A 21 0.24 -16.47 4.89
N THR A 22 -0.65 -15.59 5.37
CA THR A 22 -1.61 -14.88 4.54
C THR A 22 -1.75 -13.45 5.03
N LEU A 23 -1.58 -12.50 4.12
CA LEU A 23 -1.74 -11.07 4.34
C LEU A 23 -3.00 -10.61 3.59
N LEU A 24 -3.97 -10.06 4.30
CA LEU A 24 -5.11 -9.38 3.69
C LEU A 24 -4.82 -7.88 3.64
N VAL A 25 -4.97 -7.30 2.46
CA VAL A 25 -4.90 -5.86 2.21
C VAL A 25 -6.31 -5.36 1.92
N THR A 26 -6.70 -4.23 2.50
CA THR A 26 -8.04 -3.62 2.42
C THR A 26 -7.91 -2.11 2.38
N GLY A 27 -9.00 -1.41 2.07
CA GLY A 27 -9.11 0.04 2.02
C GLY A 27 -8.88 0.62 0.63
N PRO A 28 -9.56 1.74 0.30
CA PRO A 28 -9.64 2.27 -1.07
C PRO A 28 -8.29 2.71 -1.64
N ALA A 29 -7.39 3.20 -0.79
CA ALA A 29 -6.06 3.65 -1.20
C ALA A 29 -5.10 2.51 -1.58
N ALA A 30 -5.40 1.25 -1.19
CA ALA A 30 -4.50 0.13 -1.40
C ALA A 30 -4.28 -0.18 -2.88
N THR A 31 -5.28 0.08 -3.72
CA THR A 31 -5.28 -0.17 -5.18
C THR A 31 -5.21 1.10 -6.00
N ASP A 32 -5.11 2.28 -5.38
CA ASP A 32 -5.14 3.56 -6.08
C ASP A 32 -3.79 4.31 -5.97
N LYS A 33 -3.13 4.49 -7.12
CA LYS A 33 -1.86 5.22 -7.24
C LYS A 33 -2.06 6.72 -7.05
N THR A 34 -3.17 7.26 -7.52
CA THR A 34 -3.48 8.69 -7.47
C THR A 34 -3.69 9.16 -6.04
N MET A 35 -4.30 8.33 -5.18
CA MET A 35 -4.38 8.58 -3.73
C MET A 35 -3.00 8.60 -3.05
N GLN A 36 -2.03 7.82 -3.53
CA GLN A 36 -0.67 7.81 -2.98
C GLN A 36 0.16 9.02 -3.42
N MET A 37 -0.13 9.57 -4.60
CA MET A 37 0.59 10.73 -5.16
C MET A 37 0.00 12.07 -4.69
N GLY A 38 -1.32 12.15 -4.50
CA GLY A 38 -2.02 13.35 -4.07
C GLY A 38 -2.12 14.44 -5.16
N GLY A 39 -2.23 15.69 -4.72
CA GLY A 39 -2.26 16.86 -5.59
C GLY A 39 -0.97 17.04 -6.39
N TRP A 40 -1.01 17.92 -7.39
CA TRP A 40 0.10 18.19 -8.32
C TRP A 40 0.62 16.96 -9.08
N SER A 41 -0.20 15.91 -9.15
CA SER A 41 0.11 14.67 -9.85
C SER A 41 -0.98 14.41 -10.88
N ILE A 42 -0.60 14.43 -12.16
CA ILE A 42 -1.50 14.53 -13.33
C ILE A 42 -2.22 15.88 -13.42
N ASP A 43 -2.98 16.26 -12.39
CA ASP A 43 -3.70 17.54 -12.28
C ASP A 43 -3.38 18.26 -10.96
N TRP A 44 -3.71 19.55 -10.86
CA TRP A 44 -3.44 20.38 -9.67
C TRP A 44 -4.02 19.77 -8.39
N GLN A 45 -5.29 19.39 -8.40
CA GLN A 45 -5.96 18.75 -7.26
C GLN A 45 -5.71 17.22 -7.19
N GLY A 46 -4.91 16.68 -8.10
CA GLY A 46 -4.90 15.25 -8.39
C GLY A 46 -6.11 14.86 -9.21
N LYS A 47 -6.16 13.59 -9.62
CA LYS A 47 -7.25 13.05 -10.43
C LYS A 47 -7.47 11.59 -10.09
N GLU A 48 -8.48 11.33 -9.26
CA GLU A 48 -8.89 9.98 -8.88
C GLU A 48 -9.19 9.12 -10.11
N GLY A 49 -8.78 7.84 -10.09
CA GLY A 49 -8.98 6.91 -11.19
C GLY A 49 -8.19 7.20 -12.47
N ALA A 50 -7.31 8.21 -12.48
CA ALA A 50 -6.42 8.47 -13.61
C ALA A 50 -5.42 7.33 -13.80
N LYS A 51 -5.05 7.07 -15.07
CA LYS A 51 -3.90 6.22 -15.36
C LYS A 51 -2.63 6.94 -14.91
N ALA A 52 -2.06 6.45 -13.82
CA ALA A 52 -0.83 6.97 -13.23
C ALA A 52 0.32 5.95 -13.33
N PRO A 53 1.56 6.42 -13.51
CA PRO A 53 2.74 5.56 -13.42
C PRO A 53 2.99 5.11 -11.96
N GLY A 54 3.90 4.16 -11.79
CA GLY A 54 4.28 3.64 -10.47
C GLY A 54 3.51 2.39 -10.04
N ALA A 55 3.72 1.99 -8.79
CA ALA A 55 3.10 0.83 -8.16
C ALA A 55 2.25 1.26 -6.98
N THR A 56 1.14 0.57 -6.78
CA THR A 56 0.29 0.71 -5.60
C THR A 56 0.92 0.04 -4.37
N VAL A 57 0.40 0.34 -3.17
CA VAL A 57 0.78 -0.39 -1.96
C VAL A 57 0.49 -1.89 -2.10
N LEU A 58 -0.65 -2.28 -2.68
CA LEU A 58 -0.99 -3.69 -2.93
C LEU A 58 0.04 -4.36 -3.85
N GLU A 59 0.36 -3.75 -4.99
CA GLU A 59 1.35 -4.28 -5.94
C GLU A 59 2.73 -4.39 -5.29
N GLY A 60 3.11 -3.40 -4.47
CA GLY A 60 4.36 -3.40 -3.72
C GLY A 60 4.44 -4.56 -2.72
N LEU A 61 3.37 -4.79 -1.95
CA LEU A 61 3.28 -5.90 -1.00
C LEU A 61 3.29 -7.26 -1.71
N GLN A 62 2.56 -7.41 -2.81
CA GLN A 62 2.54 -8.65 -3.61
C GLN A 62 3.92 -8.98 -4.17
N LYS A 63 4.66 -7.97 -4.66
CA LYS A 63 6.01 -8.15 -5.21
C LYS A 63 7.07 -8.38 -4.13
N GLY A 64 6.91 -7.75 -2.97
CA GLY A 64 7.86 -7.82 -1.86
C GLY A 64 7.61 -8.98 -0.88
N ALA A 65 6.48 -9.67 -0.99
CA ALA A 65 6.14 -10.76 -0.08
C ALA A 65 7.14 -11.92 -0.20
N PRO A 66 7.59 -12.49 0.94
CA PRO A 66 8.41 -13.70 0.92
C PRO A 66 7.70 -14.86 0.22
N GLN A 67 8.48 -15.80 -0.32
CA GLN A 67 7.93 -16.99 -0.97
C GLN A 67 7.00 -17.75 -0.01
N GLY A 68 5.81 -18.12 -0.50
CA GLY A 68 4.81 -18.86 0.27
C GLY A 68 3.83 -17.99 1.08
N VAL A 69 4.05 -16.67 1.14
CA VAL A 69 3.07 -15.74 1.72
C VAL A 69 2.02 -15.40 0.67
N LYS A 70 0.74 -15.68 0.97
CA LYS A 70 -0.39 -15.27 0.12
C LYS A 70 -0.80 -13.84 0.45
N VAL A 71 -0.66 -12.92 -0.49
CA VAL A 71 -1.21 -11.56 -0.38
C VAL A 71 -2.55 -11.49 -1.10
N ALA A 72 -3.63 -11.32 -0.34
CA ALA A 72 -4.99 -11.18 -0.85
C ALA A 72 -5.46 -9.73 -0.69
N TYR A 73 -6.38 -9.31 -1.55
CA TYR A 73 -7.07 -8.02 -1.45
C TYR A 73 -8.57 -8.26 -1.27
N ALA A 74 -9.19 -7.51 -0.36
CA ALA A 74 -10.64 -7.43 -0.26
C ALA A 74 -11.03 -6.04 0.27
N ASP A 75 -12.06 -5.46 -0.35
CA ASP A 75 -12.78 -4.30 0.16
C ASP A 75 -14.28 -4.57 -0.01
N PRO A 76 -15.16 -3.99 0.84
CA PRO A 76 -16.61 -4.11 0.71
C PRO A 76 -17.15 -3.60 -0.64
#